data_AF-K1S7L2-F1
#
_entry.id   AF-K1S7L2-F1
#
_cell.length_a   1.000
_cell.length_b   1.000
_cell.length_c   1.000
_cell.angle_alpha   90.00
_cell.angle_beta   90.00
_cell.angle_gamma   90.00
#
_symmetry.space_group_name_H-M   'P 1'
#
loop_
_entity.id
_entity.type
_entity.pdbx_description
1 polymer ?
#
loop_
_entity_poly.entity_id
_entity_poly.type
_entity_poly.pdbx_seq_one_letter_code
_entity_poly.pdbx_strand_id
1 'polypeptide(L)'
;MIRKKLLDYGALEIKMHNGKEFYKPKHRPYLINSDDLEILERYNAEIRGIYNFYSIANNCHSLHTFKYIMEYSMYKTYASKYRSSVVQICKKYKKDGVFTVSYKNRKGQTLKRQFYHDGFKRKKQEYGDCYDRLPVQYFYHGTSLIDRLKANRCELCGKENIKLDMHHVRKLKD
;
A
#
# COMPACT_ATOMS: atom_id res chain seq x y z
N MET A 1 -10.27 -17.64 3.14
CA MET A 1 -10.31 -16.24 2.64
C MET A 1 -8.97 -15.52 2.84
N ILE A 2 -8.43 -15.43 4.06
CA ILE A 2 -7.11 -14.83 4.34
C ILE A 2 -5.97 -15.43 3.50
N ARG A 3 -5.95 -16.76 3.35
CA ARG A 3 -4.96 -17.47 2.50
C ARG A 3 -5.00 -17.01 1.04
N LYS A 4 -6.20 -16.94 0.46
CA LYS A 4 -6.41 -16.43 -0.91
C LYS A 4 -5.87 -15.00 -1.02
N LYS A 5 -6.17 -14.13 -0.06
CA LYS A 5 -5.63 -12.76 -0.04
C LYS A 5 -4.10 -12.69 0.04
N LEU A 6 -3.45 -13.56 0.82
CA LEU A 6 -1.98 -13.61 0.87
C LEU A 6 -1.35 -14.05 -0.46
N LEU A 7 -2.02 -14.95 -1.19
CA LEU A 7 -1.62 -15.36 -2.54
C LEU A 7 -1.86 -14.24 -3.55
N ASP A 8 -3.03 -13.57 -3.48
CA ASP A 8 -3.38 -12.43 -4.34
C ASP A 8 -2.34 -11.30 -4.22
N TYR A 9 -1.86 -11.04 -2.99
CA TYR A 9 -0.81 -10.05 -2.75
C TYR A 9 0.60 -10.55 -3.11
N GLY A 10 0.77 -11.82 -3.50
CA GLY A 10 2.07 -12.41 -3.77
C GLY A 10 2.99 -12.54 -2.56
N ALA A 11 2.45 -12.44 -1.34
CA ALA A 11 3.19 -12.49 -0.07
C ALA A 11 3.45 -13.93 0.42
N LEU A 12 2.76 -14.90 -0.16
CA LEU A 12 2.79 -16.30 0.27
C LEU A 12 3.17 -17.22 -0.89
N GLU A 13 3.97 -18.23 -0.58
CA GLU A 13 4.28 -19.37 -1.44
C GLU A 13 3.85 -20.64 -0.72
N ILE A 14 3.16 -21.53 -1.43
CA ILE A 14 2.80 -22.85 -0.93
C ILE A 14 3.87 -23.82 -1.43
N LYS A 15 4.57 -24.48 -0.49
CA LYS A 15 5.51 -25.56 -0.80
C LYS A 15 5.02 -26.86 -0.21
N MET A 16 5.17 -27.96 -0.95
CA MET A 16 4.94 -29.28 -0.39
C MET A 16 6.24 -29.84 0.21
N HIS A 17 6.14 -30.41 1.41
CA HIS A 17 7.23 -31.15 2.02
C HIS A 17 6.65 -32.39 2.71
N ASN A 18 7.10 -33.59 2.32
CA ASN A 18 6.61 -34.88 2.82
C ASN A 18 5.06 -35.00 2.80
N GLY A 19 4.43 -34.62 1.68
CA GLY A 19 2.98 -34.72 1.50
C GLY A 19 2.15 -33.72 2.32
N LYS A 20 2.79 -32.79 3.06
CA LYS A 20 2.12 -31.71 3.81
C LYS A 20 2.40 -30.36 3.16
N GLU A 21 1.38 -29.51 3.12
CA GLU A 21 1.49 -28.12 2.67
C GLU A 21 2.18 -27.25 3.72
N PHE A 22 3.23 -26.56 3.31
CA PHE A 22 3.92 -25.55 4.10
C PHE A 22 3.76 -24.17 3.48
N TYR A 23 3.27 -23.25 4.30
CA TYR A 23 3.08 -21.85 3.93
C TYR A 23 4.34 -21.05 4.23
N LYS A 24 5.04 -20.59 3.19
CA LYS A 24 6.28 -19.82 3.33
C LYS A 24 6.08 -18.37 2.86
N PRO A 25 6.50 -17.36 3.64
CA PRO A 25 6.51 -15.99 3.19
C PRO A 25 7.42 -15.82 1.96
N LYS A 26 6.94 -15.10 0.95
CA LYS A 26 7.62 -14.85 -0.32
C LYS A 26 7.97 -13.37 -0.44
N HIS A 27 9.11 -13.03 -1.04
CA HIS A 27 9.39 -11.63 -1.36
C HIS A 27 8.52 -11.18 -2.53
N ARG A 28 8.22 -9.88 -2.59
CA ARG A 28 7.42 -9.29 -3.67
C ARG A 28 8.31 -8.51 -4.63
N PRO A 29 8.76 -9.10 -5.75
CA PRO A 29 9.79 -8.50 -6.60
C PRO A 29 9.34 -7.18 -7.24
N TYR A 30 8.04 -7.03 -7.52
CA TYR A 30 7.48 -5.80 -8.09
C TYR A 30 7.58 -4.57 -7.16
N LEU A 31 7.87 -4.76 -5.87
CA LEU A 31 8.08 -3.68 -4.89
C LEU A 31 9.54 -3.30 -4.72
N ILE A 32 10.50 -4.01 -5.32
CA ILE A 32 11.94 -3.79 -5.09
C ILE A 32 12.38 -2.38 -5.51
N ASN A 33 11.78 -1.85 -6.58
CA ASN A 33 12.14 -0.54 -7.14
C ASN A 33 11.44 0.64 -6.45
N SER A 34 10.47 0.37 -5.56
CA SER A 34 9.76 1.41 -4.81
C SER A 34 10.62 1.96 -3.66
N ASP A 35 10.30 3.16 -3.17
CA ASP A 35 11.00 3.73 -2.02
C ASP A 35 10.77 2.90 -0.75
N ASP A 36 11.70 2.93 0.21
CA ASP A 36 11.58 2.18 1.47
C ASP A 36 10.27 2.54 2.20
N LEU A 37 9.96 3.83 2.27
CA LEU A 37 8.73 4.29 2.91
C LEU A 37 7.51 3.72 2.18
N GLU A 38 7.47 3.80 0.85
CA GLU A 38 6.36 3.29 0.04
C GLU A 38 6.13 1.80 0.23
N ILE A 39 7.21 1.00 0.26
CA ILE A 39 7.12 -0.45 0.54
C ILE A 39 6.46 -0.65 1.90
N LEU A 40 6.98 0.01 2.94
CA LEU A 40 6.44 -0.14 4.30
C LEU A 40 4.97 0.28 4.38
N GLU A 41 4.61 1.40 3.75
CA GLU A 41 3.25 1.92 3.76
C GLU A 41 2.29 1.01 3.00
N ARG A 42 2.72 0.40 1.90
CA ARG A 42 1.92 -0.60 1.17
C ARG A 42 1.55 -1.78 2.06
N TYR A 43 2.53 -2.40 2.72
CA TYR A 43 2.28 -3.52 3.64
C TYR A 43 1.37 -3.10 4.80
N ASN A 44 1.61 -1.93 5.38
CA ASN A 44 0.79 -1.40 6.47
C ASN A 44 -0.67 -1.14 6.04
N ALA A 45 -0.88 -0.57 4.85
CA ALA A 45 -2.21 -0.29 4.31
C ALA A 45 -2.98 -1.59 4.05
N GLU A 46 -2.32 -2.62 3.50
CA GLU A 46 -2.92 -3.95 3.29
C GLU A 46 -3.34 -4.62 4.61
N ILE A 47 -2.48 -4.55 5.64
CA ILE A 47 -2.81 -5.10 6.97
C ILE A 47 -3.99 -4.36 7.59
N ARG A 48 -4.00 -3.01 7.53
CA ARG A 48 -5.11 -2.21 8.04
C ARG A 48 -6.41 -2.49 7.29
N GLY A 49 -6.35 -2.67 5.97
CA GLY A 49 -7.52 -3.01 5.14
C GLY A 49 -8.14 -4.34 5.54
N ILE A 50 -7.31 -5.38 5.69
CA ILE A 50 -7.78 -6.69 6.18
C ILE A 50 -8.30 -6.58 7.62
N TYR A 51 -7.58 -5.89 8.50
CA TYR A 51 -8.05 -5.70 9.87
C TYR A 51 -9.40 -5.00 9.93
N ASN A 52 -9.61 -3.91 9.18
CA ASN A 52 -10.90 -3.21 9.17
C ASN A 52 -12.05 -4.14 8.75
N PHE A 53 -11.86 -4.94 7.70
CA PHE A 53 -12.85 -5.92 7.26
C PHE A 53 -13.13 -7.01 8.32
N TYR A 54 -12.10 -7.56 8.96
CA TYR A 54 -12.25 -8.66 9.93
C TYR A 54 -12.53 -8.18 11.36
N SER A 55 -12.34 -6.90 11.67
CA SER A 55 -12.55 -6.34 13.02
C SER A 55 -14.00 -6.43 13.50
N ILE A 56 -14.94 -6.60 12.55
CA ILE A 56 -16.37 -6.81 12.80
C ILE A 56 -16.69 -8.31 12.94
N ALA A 57 -15.88 -9.19 12.33
CA ALA A 57 -16.08 -10.63 12.31
C ALA A 57 -15.45 -11.34 13.53
N ASN A 58 -16.00 -12.49 13.92
CA ASN A 58 -15.55 -13.25 15.11
C ASN A 58 -14.20 -13.99 14.96
N ASN A 59 -13.58 -14.02 13.77
CA ASN A 59 -12.39 -14.84 13.51
C ASN A 59 -11.07 -14.05 13.58
N CYS A 60 -10.74 -13.53 14.76
CA CYS A 60 -9.54 -12.72 14.97
C CYS A 60 -8.22 -13.54 14.95
N HIS A 61 -8.25 -14.81 15.37
CA HIS A 61 -7.03 -15.62 15.50
C HIS A 61 -6.24 -15.73 14.18
N SER A 62 -6.95 -15.84 13.07
CA SER A 62 -6.37 -15.95 11.73
C SER A 62 -5.62 -14.68 11.24
N LEU A 63 -5.86 -13.52 11.87
CA LEU A 63 -5.17 -12.26 11.56
C LEU A 63 -3.73 -12.22 12.08
N HIS A 64 -3.44 -12.91 13.18
CA HIS A 64 -2.08 -13.00 13.70
C HIS A 64 -1.17 -13.76 12.74
N THR A 65 -1.65 -14.88 12.18
CA THR A 65 -0.94 -15.63 11.14
C THR A 65 -0.77 -14.79 9.87
N PHE A 66 -1.79 -14.03 9.48
CA PHE A 66 -1.71 -13.11 8.35
C PHE A 66 -0.61 -12.07 8.54
N LYS A 67 -0.59 -11.39 9.68
CA LYS A 67 0.43 -10.40 10.03
C LYS A 67 1.83 -11.00 9.96
N TYR A 68 2.02 -12.19 10.53
CA TYR A 68 3.31 -12.87 10.52
C TYR A 68 3.83 -13.12 9.09
N ILE A 69 2.97 -13.60 8.20
CA ILE A 69 3.35 -13.85 6.80
C ILE A 69 3.68 -12.53 6.09
N MET A 70 2.87 -11.50 6.31
CA MET A 70 3.10 -10.16 5.75
C MET A 70 4.42 -9.54 6.23
N GLU A 71 4.72 -9.66 7.52
CA GLU A 71 5.93 -9.15 8.15
C GLU A 71 7.19 -9.82 7.54
N TYR A 72 7.21 -11.15 7.46
CA TYR A 72 8.34 -11.87 6.88
C TYR A 72 8.44 -11.70 5.35
N SER A 73 7.32 -11.55 4.65
CA SER A 73 7.28 -11.18 3.23
C SER A 73 7.95 -9.82 3.00
N MET A 74 7.64 -8.85 3.86
CA MET A 74 8.26 -7.52 3.83
C MET A 74 9.77 -7.63 4.07
N TYR A 75 10.21 -8.34 5.11
CA TYR A 75 11.65 -8.52 5.37
C TYR A 75 12.39 -9.14 4.19
N LYS A 76 11.80 -10.16 3.55
CA LYS A 76 12.39 -10.77 2.35
C LYS A 76 12.43 -9.81 1.16
N THR A 77 11.43 -8.93 1.03
CA THR A 77 11.39 -7.89 -0.01
C THR A 77 12.52 -6.88 0.18
N TYR A 78 12.71 -6.37 1.40
CA TYR A 78 13.83 -5.49 1.74
C TYR A 78 15.19 -6.18 1.56
N ALA A 79 15.29 -7.44 2.00
CA ALA A 79 16.50 -8.24 1.85
C ALA A 79 16.87 -8.37 0.36
N SER A 80 15.89 -8.63 -0.49
CA SER A 80 16.09 -8.68 -1.94
C SER A 80 16.49 -7.34 -2.54
N LYS A 81 15.85 -6.23 -2.12
CA LYS A 81 16.17 -4.86 -2.58
C LYS A 81 17.63 -4.49 -2.30
N TYR A 82 18.10 -4.80 -1.10
CA TYR A 82 19.46 -4.47 -0.66
C TYR A 82 20.48 -5.59 -0.88
N ARG A 83 20.12 -6.67 -1.60
CA ARG A 83 20.96 -7.86 -1.80
C ARG A 83 21.59 -8.36 -0.50
N SER A 84 20.79 -8.43 0.56
CA SER A 84 21.20 -8.75 1.91
C SER A 84 20.36 -9.90 2.48
N SER A 85 20.69 -10.33 3.70
CA SER A 85 19.88 -11.29 4.44
C SER A 85 18.79 -10.60 5.27
N VAL A 86 17.70 -11.32 5.55
CA VAL A 86 16.65 -10.88 6.47
C VAL A 86 17.22 -10.47 7.83
N VAL A 87 18.25 -11.17 8.32
CA VAL A 87 18.90 -10.86 9.60
C VAL A 87 19.58 -9.49 9.56
N GLN A 88 20.30 -9.15 8.48
CA GLN A 88 20.94 -7.85 8.32
C GLN A 88 19.91 -6.72 8.22
N ILE A 89 18.82 -6.94 7.47
CA ILE A 89 17.71 -6.00 7.39
C ILE A 89 17.07 -5.75 8.76
N CYS A 90 16.78 -6.81 9.52
CA CYS A 90 16.26 -6.68 10.87
C CYS A 90 17.23 -5.91 11.77
N LYS A 91 18.53 -6.17 11.72
CA LYS A 91 19.53 -5.41 12.50
C LYS A 91 19.55 -3.92 12.15
N LYS A 92 19.35 -3.57 10.88
CA LYS A 92 19.38 -2.18 10.41
C LYS A 92 18.11 -1.40 10.74
N TYR A 93 16.94 -1.98 10.45
CA TYR A 93 15.65 -1.27 10.49
C TYR A 93 14.84 -1.53 11.75
N LYS A 94 15.11 -2.60 12.51
CA LYS A 94 14.37 -2.88 13.74
C LYS A 94 14.88 -1.99 14.87
N LYS A 95 13.99 -1.17 15.41
CA LYS A 95 14.21 -0.28 16.57
C LYS A 95 13.18 -0.64 17.62
N ASP A 96 13.62 -0.91 18.85
CA ASP A 96 12.75 -1.30 19.97
C ASP A 96 11.84 -2.51 19.65
N GLY A 97 12.37 -3.46 18.88
CA GLY A 97 11.61 -4.64 18.47
C GLY A 97 10.62 -4.42 17.32
N VAL A 98 10.50 -3.21 16.78
CA VAL A 98 9.57 -2.86 15.69
C VAL A 98 10.34 -2.39 14.45
N PHE A 99 9.95 -2.89 13.27
CA PHE A 99 10.55 -2.45 12.02
C PHE A 99 10.20 -1.00 11.73
N THR A 100 11.20 -0.14 11.61
CA THR A 100 11.05 1.31 11.52
C THR A 100 11.87 1.87 10.36
N VAL A 101 11.23 2.66 9.49
CA VAL A 101 11.87 3.37 8.39
C VAL A 101 11.88 4.86 8.71
N SER A 102 13.04 5.49 8.59
CA SER A 102 13.18 6.94 8.74
C SER A 102 13.14 7.61 7.36
N TYR A 103 12.41 8.71 7.23
CA TYR A 103 12.30 9.49 5.99
C TYR A 103 12.31 10.99 6.29
N LYS A 104 12.69 11.82 5.32
CA LYS A 104 12.66 13.28 5.45
C LYS A 104 11.39 13.83 4.81
N ASN A 105 10.68 14.68 5.53
CA ASN A 105 9.54 15.41 4.98
C ASN A 105 10.03 16.59 4.11
N ARG A 106 9.14 17.20 3.31
CA ARG A 106 9.40 18.41 2.51
C ARG A 106 9.94 19.58 3.34
N LYS A 107 9.67 19.60 4.66
CA LYS A 107 10.18 20.57 5.63
C LYS A 107 11.57 20.20 6.21
N GLY A 108 12.24 19.17 5.70
CA GLY A 108 13.56 18.72 6.15
C GLY A 108 13.58 17.92 7.47
N GLN A 109 12.44 17.78 8.14
CA GLN A 109 12.33 17.02 9.39
C GLN A 109 12.43 15.51 9.14
N THR A 110 13.24 14.82 9.94
CA THR A 110 13.33 13.34 9.91
C THR A 110 12.19 12.75 10.71
N LEU A 111 11.26 12.10 10.01
CA LEU A 111 10.14 11.37 10.58
C LEU A 111 10.43 9.87 10.55
N LYS A 112 9.73 9.12 11.41
CA LYS A 112 9.83 7.67 11.48
C LYS A 112 8.47 7.06 11.19
N ARG A 113 8.46 5.99 10.41
CA ARG A 113 7.29 5.17 10.12
C ARG A 113 7.55 3.75 10.61
N GLN A 114 6.61 3.21 11.37
CA GLN A 114 6.72 1.87 11.94
C GLN A 114 5.83 0.89 11.20
N PHE A 115 6.25 -0.38 11.16
CA PHE A 115 5.41 -1.48 10.74
C PHE A 115 4.26 -1.67 11.72
N TYR A 116 3.10 -2.06 11.21
CA TYR A 116 1.87 -2.21 11.99
C TYR A 116 2.06 -3.11 13.23
N HIS A 117 1.82 -2.53 14.42
CA HIS A 117 1.98 -3.22 15.70
C HIS A 117 0.81 -3.01 16.68
N ASP A 118 -0.28 -2.36 16.25
CA ASP A 118 -1.41 -1.98 17.12
C ASP A 118 -2.28 -3.16 17.60
N GLY A 119 -2.04 -4.35 17.04
CA GLY A 119 -2.78 -5.57 17.36
C GLY A 119 -4.19 -5.60 16.75
N PHE A 120 -4.84 -6.76 16.82
CA PHE A 120 -6.12 -7.00 16.15
C PHE A 120 -7.27 -7.06 17.17
N LYS A 121 -7.62 -5.93 17.78
CA LYS A 121 -8.75 -5.89 18.73
C LYS A 121 -10.08 -5.89 17.96
N ARG A 122 -11.09 -6.61 18.47
CA ARG A 122 -12.44 -6.52 17.88
C ARG A 122 -12.97 -5.10 18.08
N LYS A 123 -13.49 -4.48 17.02
CA LYS A 123 -14.21 -3.21 17.14
C LYS A 123 -15.63 -3.55 17.54
N LYS A 124 -16.12 -2.95 18.63
CA LYS A 124 -17.54 -3.04 19.00
C LYS A 124 -18.30 -2.30 17.90
N GLN A 125 -19.24 -2.99 17.25
CA GLN A 125 -20.09 -2.34 16.26
C GLN A 125 -21.06 -1.47 17.06
N GLU A 126 -20.78 -0.18 17.16
CA GLU A 126 -21.80 0.77 17.59
C GLU A 126 -22.85 0.77 16.47
N TYR A 127 -24.07 0.31 16.79
CA TYR A 127 -25.26 0.60 15.98
C TYR A 127 -25.55 2.10 16.13
N GLY A 128 -24.67 2.93 15.58
CA GLY A 128 -24.75 4.37 15.56
C GLY A 128 -25.00 4.83 14.13
N ASP A 129 -26.22 5.30 13.92
CA ASP A 129 -26.76 6.00 12.76
C ASP A 129 -27.02 5.23 11.46
N CYS A 130 -28.21 5.51 10.95
CA CYS A 130 -28.86 5.02 9.73
C CYS A 130 -27.92 4.93 8.51
N TYR A 131 -27.81 3.73 7.95
CA TYR A 131 -27.02 3.41 6.75
C TYR A 131 -27.76 3.71 5.43
N ASP A 132 -28.74 4.62 5.42
CA ASP A 132 -29.45 5.05 4.19
C ASP A 132 -28.68 6.10 3.39
N ARG A 133 -27.44 6.41 3.78
CA ARG A 133 -26.54 7.22 2.94
C ARG A 133 -25.72 6.28 2.08
N LEU A 134 -26.22 6.04 0.86
CA LEU A 134 -25.40 5.50 -0.22
C LEU A 134 -24.08 6.30 -0.28
N PRO A 135 -22.91 5.64 -0.37
CA PRO A 135 -21.66 6.36 -0.56
C PRO A 135 -21.79 7.21 -1.82
N VAL A 136 -21.40 8.49 -1.73
CA VAL A 136 -21.38 9.39 -2.89
C VAL A 136 -20.55 8.71 -3.98
N GLN A 137 -21.21 8.27 -5.05
CA GLN A 137 -20.54 7.76 -6.23
C GLN A 137 -19.74 8.91 -6.83
N TYR A 138 -18.43 8.89 -6.63
CA TYR A 138 -17.52 9.70 -7.42
C TYR A 138 -17.53 9.14 -8.84
N PHE A 139 -18.41 9.67 -9.68
CA PHE A 139 -18.29 9.48 -11.12
C PHE A 139 -17.01 10.19 -11.56
N TYR A 140 -15.98 9.42 -11.89
CA TYR A 140 -14.93 9.92 -12.75
C TYR A 140 -15.59 10.19 -14.11
N HIS A 141 -16.06 11.40 -14.33
CA HIS A 141 -16.42 11.85 -15.66
C HIS A 141 -15.15 11.78 -16.50
N GLY A 142 -15.06 10.76 -17.37
CA GLY A 142 -13.97 10.57 -18.30
C GLY A 142 -14.05 11.62 -19.40
N THR A 143 -13.87 12.89 -19.08
CA THR A 143 -13.62 13.89 -20.11
C THR A 143 -12.22 13.64 -20.64
N SER A 144 -12.13 13.28 -21.92
CA SER A 144 -10.85 13.11 -22.58
C SER A 144 -10.09 14.45 -22.57
N LEU A 145 -8.77 14.42 -22.68
CA LEU A 145 -7.96 15.64 -22.84
C LEU A 145 -8.50 16.54 -23.97
N ILE A 146 -9.05 15.91 -25.01
CA ILE A 146 -9.64 16.58 -26.17
C ILE A 146 -10.91 17.35 -25.77
N ASP A 147 -11.79 16.76 -24.97
CA ASP A 147 -13.01 17.43 -24.50
C ASP A 147 -12.68 18.62 -23.59
N ARG A 148 -11.60 18.49 -22.79
CA ARG A 148 -11.10 19.55 -21.91
C ARG A 148 -10.47 20.71 -22.69
N LEU A 149 -9.74 20.42 -23.76
CA LEU A 149 -9.21 21.45 -24.67
C LEU A 149 -10.33 22.16 -25.44
N LYS A 150 -11.36 21.43 -25.89
CA LYS A 150 -12.55 22.01 -26.55
C LYS A 150 -13.36 22.93 -25.64
N ALA A 151 -13.31 22.74 -24.33
CA ALA A 151 -14.01 23.60 -23.36
C ALA A 151 -13.44 25.03 -23.30
N ASN A 152 -12.32 25.33 -23.97
CA ASN A 152 -11.71 26.67 -24.06
C ASN A 152 -11.54 27.38 -22.70
N ARG A 153 -11.34 26.58 -21.65
CA ARG A 153 -11.20 27.04 -20.27
C ARG A 153 -9.87 26.58 -19.71
N CYS A 154 -9.03 27.52 -19.29
CA CYS A 154 -7.77 27.19 -18.65
C CYS A 154 -8.00 26.54 -17.29
N GLU A 155 -7.43 25.37 -17.03
CA GLU A 155 -7.59 24.68 -15.74
C GLU A 155 -6.72 25.25 -14.61
N LEU A 156 -5.67 25.99 -14.97
CA LEU A 156 -4.78 26.63 -14.00
C LEU A 156 -5.34 27.97 -13.50
N CYS A 157 -6.01 28.73 -14.36
CA CYS A 157 -6.46 30.09 -14.03
C CYS A 157 -7.94 30.38 -14.34
N GLY A 158 -8.69 29.39 -14.86
CA GLY A 158 -10.13 29.50 -15.10
C GLY A 158 -10.56 30.44 -16.23
N LYS A 159 -9.61 31.10 -16.93
CA LYS A 159 -9.93 32.05 -18.00
C LYS A 159 -10.55 31.34 -19.20
N GLU A 160 -11.58 31.97 -19.76
CA GLU A 160 -12.33 31.54 -20.94
C GLU A 160 -12.08 32.55 -22.09
N ASN A 161 -12.23 32.12 -23.35
CA ASN A 161 -12.04 32.94 -24.57
C ASN A 161 -10.61 33.48 -24.81
N ILE A 162 -9.58 32.70 -24.49
CA ILE A 162 -8.21 32.99 -24.93
C ILE A 162 -7.93 32.24 -26.22
N LYS A 163 -7.28 32.88 -27.19
CA LYS A 163 -6.81 32.21 -28.41
C LYS A 163 -5.79 31.12 -28.03
N LEU A 164 -6.15 29.86 -28.26
CA LEU A 164 -5.29 28.70 -28.02
C LEU A 164 -4.46 28.41 -29.28
N ASP A 165 -3.13 28.54 -29.17
CA ASP A 165 -2.21 28.14 -30.23
C ASP A 165 -1.60 26.77 -29.90
N MET A 166 -1.75 25.82 -30.83
CA MET A 166 -1.29 24.43 -30.67
C MET A 166 0.10 24.27 -31.29
N HIS A 167 1.14 24.23 -30.46
CA HIS A 167 2.52 24.06 -30.92
C HIS A 167 2.93 22.59 -30.90
N HIS A 168 3.35 22.06 -32.05
CA HIS A 168 3.94 20.72 -32.13
C HIS A 168 5.46 20.81 -31.94
N VAL A 169 5.96 20.41 -30.77
CA VAL A 169 7.40 20.41 -30.47
C VAL A 169 8.06 19.22 -31.17
N ARG A 170 8.91 19.48 -32.17
CA ARG A 170 9.62 18.43 -32.93
C ARG A 170 10.86 17.89 -32.20
N LYS A 171 11.49 18.68 -31.33
CA LYS A 171 12.66 18.27 -30.54
C LYS A 171 12.80 19.19 -29.32
N LEU A 172 12.87 18.61 -28.13
CA LEU A 172 13.33 19.30 -26.92
C LEU A 172 14.87 19.18 -26.90
N LYS A 173 15.57 20.30 -26.72
CA LYS A 173 17.00 20.26 -26.38
C LYS A 173 17.11 20.07 -24.87
N ASP A 174 17.96 19.12 -24.48
CA ASP A 174 18.36 18.87 -23.09
C ASP A 174 19.00 20.09 -22.43
#